data_AF-A0A1M2W451-F1
#
_entry.id   AF-A0A1M2W451-F1
#
_cell.length_a   1.000
_cell.length_b   1.000
_cell.length_c   1.000
_cell.angle_alpha   90.00
_cell.angle_beta   90.00
_cell.angle_gamma   90.00
#
_symmetry.space_group_name_H-M   'P 1'
#
loop_
_entity.id
_entity.type
_entity.pdbx_description
1 polymer ?
#
loop_
_entity_poly.entity_id
_entity_poly.type
_entity_poly.pdbx_seq_one_letter_code
_entity_poly.pdbx_strand_id
1 'polypeptide(L)'
;MASPSATGWHARANPHPARADFVPTRDALVLAVLLNAPVEPEGFTAALFRPDVAVDARGRVLQVQAADFAALADLAAQTTRLPETGSFLNAWRVQHDRTSQQIDRLFVPTSDGGLKETSVQGWHPDKKKLKDAVADYEELPSVLHELAGYVQEAREGFQRGQEENKALIEKIKALVDETTN
;
A
#
# COMPACT_ATOMS: atom_id res chain seq x y z
N MET A 1 -23.70 -2.29 -1.07
CA MET A 1 -23.24 -3.56 -0.45
C MET A 1 -21.94 -3.24 0.25
N ALA A 2 -21.77 -3.63 1.52
CA ALA A 2 -20.49 -3.44 2.20
C ALA A 2 -19.42 -4.30 1.50
N SER A 3 -18.27 -3.72 1.19
CA SER A 3 -17.13 -4.50 0.73
C SER A 3 -16.75 -5.53 1.82
N PRO A 4 -16.39 -6.77 1.47
CA PRO A 4 -15.87 -7.72 2.45
C PRO A 4 -14.64 -7.11 3.14
N SER A 5 -14.59 -7.17 4.47
CA SER A 5 -13.49 -6.60 5.26
C SER A 5 -12.24 -7.47 5.13
N ALA A 6 -11.08 -6.85 4.86
CA ALA A 6 -9.77 -7.50 4.88
C ALA A 6 -9.04 -7.35 6.23
N THR A 7 -9.71 -6.87 7.30
CA THR A 7 -9.07 -6.75 8.62
C THR A 7 -8.48 -8.09 9.08
N GLY A 8 -7.23 -8.07 9.54
CA GLY A 8 -6.51 -9.25 10.02
C GLY A 8 -6.06 -10.19 8.90
N TRP A 9 -5.99 -9.74 7.65
CA TRP A 9 -5.54 -10.54 6.51
C TRP A 9 -4.12 -11.05 6.74
N HIS A 10 -3.24 -10.23 7.34
CA HIS A 10 -1.83 -10.58 7.53
C HIS A 10 -1.68 -11.73 8.53
N ALA A 11 -2.40 -11.67 9.65
CA ALA A 11 -2.42 -12.72 10.66
C ALA A 11 -3.02 -14.04 10.14
N ARG A 12 -3.95 -13.97 9.17
CA ARG A 12 -4.55 -15.15 8.52
C ARG A 12 -3.73 -15.72 7.36
N ALA A 13 -2.75 -14.97 6.86
CA ALA A 13 -1.94 -15.38 5.74
C ALA A 13 -0.94 -16.48 6.13
N ASN A 14 -0.63 -17.36 5.19
CA ASN A 14 0.33 -18.45 5.40
C ASN A 14 1.59 -18.21 4.58
N PRO A 15 2.75 -18.77 4.94
CA PRO A 15 3.92 -18.73 4.06
C PRO A 15 3.58 -19.33 2.69
N HIS A 16 3.90 -18.63 1.60
CA HIS A 16 3.64 -19.12 0.25
C HIS A 16 4.46 -20.40 -0.02
N PRO A 17 3.87 -21.45 -0.64
CA PRO A 17 4.58 -22.73 -0.85
C PRO A 17 5.81 -22.59 -1.74
N ALA A 18 5.74 -21.74 -2.76
CA ALA A 18 6.86 -21.45 -3.67
C ALA A 18 7.59 -20.14 -3.33
N ARG A 19 7.66 -19.75 -2.04
CA ARG A 19 8.28 -18.48 -1.62
C ARG A 19 9.74 -18.30 -2.03
N ALA A 20 10.48 -19.39 -2.21
CA ALA A 20 11.90 -19.35 -2.62
C ALA A 20 12.06 -18.97 -4.10
N ASP A 21 11.08 -19.34 -4.93
CA ASP A 21 11.11 -19.17 -6.39
C ASP A 21 10.22 -18.02 -6.86
N PHE A 22 9.66 -17.25 -5.92
CA PHE A 22 8.78 -16.13 -6.25
C PHE A 22 9.54 -15.03 -6.99
N VAL A 23 9.06 -14.69 -8.19
CA VAL A 23 9.59 -13.60 -9.02
C VAL A 23 8.50 -12.55 -9.20
N PRO A 24 8.64 -11.34 -8.64
CA PRO A 24 7.66 -10.29 -8.82
C PRO A 24 7.71 -9.79 -10.27
N THR A 25 6.54 -9.55 -10.86
CA THR A 25 6.41 -9.02 -12.22
C THR A 25 5.41 -7.89 -12.23
N ARG A 26 5.57 -6.95 -13.18
CA ARG A 26 4.65 -5.84 -13.35
C ARG A 26 3.25 -6.30 -13.76
N ASP A 27 3.15 -7.32 -14.60
CA ASP A 27 1.88 -7.89 -15.07
C ASP A 27 1.05 -8.54 -13.95
N ALA A 28 1.73 -9.10 -12.95
CA ALA A 28 1.07 -9.70 -11.79
C ALA A 28 0.79 -8.69 -10.67
N LEU A 29 1.40 -7.50 -10.70
CA LEU A 29 1.26 -6.50 -9.65
C LEU A 29 -0.20 -6.05 -9.52
N VAL A 30 -0.65 -5.88 -8.28
CA VAL A 30 -1.98 -5.35 -7.95
C VAL A 30 -1.87 -4.07 -7.13
N LEU A 31 -0.93 -4.05 -6.19
CA LEU A 31 -0.65 -2.93 -5.32
C LEU A 31 0.80 -3.02 -4.86
N ALA A 32 1.52 -1.90 -4.82
CA ALA A 32 2.73 -1.76 -4.03
C ALA A 32 2.59 -0.57 -3.10
N VAL A 33 3.09 -0.70 -1.88
CA VAL A 33 3.06 0.36 -0.86
C VAL A 33 4.47 0.62 -0.39
N LEU A 34 4.93 1.83 -0.64
CA LEU A 34 6.20 2.34 -0.12
C LEU A 34 5.93 3.32 1.02
N LEU A 35 6.92 3.51 1.87
CA LEU A 35 6.88 4.44 2.99
C LEU A 35 7.90 5.55 2.77
N ASN A 36 7.46 6.80 2.90
CA ASN A 36 8.34 7.94 3.00
C ASN A 36 8.27 8.53 4.42
N ALA A 37 9.30 8.27 5.21
CA ALA A 37 9.43 8.77 6.57
C ALA A 37 10.87 9.27 6.82
N PRO A 38 11.10 10.20 7.79
CA PRO A 38 12.44 10.74 8.05
C PRO A 38 13.53 9.68 8.33
N VAL A 39 13.15 8.55 8.95
CA VAL A 39 14.08 7.44 9.28
C VAL A 39 14.15 6.34 8.22
N GLU A 40 13.22 6.38 7.26
CA GLU A 40 13.03 5.36 6.21
C GLU A 40 12.40 6.06 4.97
N PRO A 41 13.18 6.85 4.21
CA PRO A 41 12.64 7.69 3.13
C PRO A 41 12.13 6.90 1.92
N GLU A 42 12.60 5.65 1.77
CA GLU A 42 12.25 4.72 0.69
C GLU A 42 11.91 3.35 1.29
N GLY A 43 11.11 3.36 2.34
CA GLY A 43 10.68 2.15 3.05
C GLY A 43 9.74 1.30 2.21
N PHE A 44 9.66 0.01 2.56
CA PHE A 44 8.74 -0.93 1.95
C PHE A 44 7.70 -1.37 2.99
N THR A 45 6.42 -1.32 2.61
CA THR A 45 5.30 -1.71 3.49
C THR A 45 4.72 -3.03 3.04
N ALA A 46 4.25 -3.11 1.80
CA ALA A 46 3.62 -4.30 1.27
C ALA A 46 3.61 -4.29 -0.26
N ALA A 47 3.44 -5.46 -0.87
CA ALA A 47 3.01 -5.58 -2.25
C ALA A 47 2.08 -6.77 -2.44
N LEU A 48 1.11 -6.63 -3.35
CA LEU A 48 0.13 -7.66 -3.71
C LEU A 48 0.33 -8.06 -5.17
N PHE A 49 0.31 -9.37 -5.43
CA PHE A 49 0.47 -9.95 -6.74
C PHE A 49 -0.60 -11.02 -6.98
N ARG A 50 -1.09 -11.11 -8.23
CA ARG A 50 -1.97 -12.19 -8.64
C ARG A 50 -1.25 -13.56 -8.56
N PRO A 51 -1.97 -14.66 -8.27
CA PRO A 51 -3.42 -14.70 -8.01
C PRO A 51 -3.82 -14.18 -6.63
N ASP A 52 -3.03 -14.44 -5.59
CA ASP A 52 -3.37 -14.13 -4.19
C ASP A 52 -2.12 -14.12 -3.29
N VAL A 53 -1.04 -13.50 -3.79
CA VAL A 53 0.26 -13.41 -3.12
C VAL A 53 0.45 -12.02 -2.51
N ALA A 54 0.98 -11.97 -1.29
CA ALA A 54 1.48 -10.75 -0.68
C ALA A 54 2.98 -10.86 -0.35
N VAL A 55 3.68 -9.74 -0.39
CA VAL A 55 5.01 -9.58 0.18
C VAL A 55 4.93 -8.52 1.26
N ASP A 56 5.32 -8.84 2.48
CA ASP A 56 5.23 -7.92 3.62
C ASP A 56 6.53 -7.12 3.85
N ALA A 57 6.53 -6.22 4.84
CA ALA A 57 7.67 -5.34 5.10
C ALA A 57 8.99 -6.08 5.41
N ARG A 58 8.93 -7.35 5.80
CA ARG A 58 10.11 -8.20 6.04
C ARG A 58 10.58 -8.91 4.77
N GLY A 59 9.86 -8.81 3.67
CA GLY A 59 10.12 -9.53 2.43
C GLY A 59 9.62 -10.97 2.46
N ARG A 60 8.70 -11.32 3.39
CA ARG A 60 8.11 -12.65 3.44
C ARG A 60 7.06 -12.76 2.35
N VAL A 61 7.13 -13.83 1.55
CA VAL A 61 6.11 -14.14 0.54
C VAL A 61 5.01 -14.95 1.21
N LEU A 62 3.80 -14.40 1.18
CA LEU A 62 2.63 -14.89 1.86
C LEU A 62 1.55 -15.30 0.85
N GLN A 63 0.88 -16.41 1.14
CA GLN A 63 -0.37 -16.82 0.52
C GLN A 63 -1.51 -16.16 1.30
N VAL A 64 -2.21 -15.22 0.67
CA VAL A 64 -3.36 -14.53 1.24
C VAL A 64 -4.62 -15.35 0.95
N GLN A 65 -5.62 -15.27 1.84
CA GLN A 65 -6.91 -15.89 1.57
C GLN A 65 -7.61 -15.15 0.41
N ALA A 66 -8.24 -15.88 -0.50
CA ALA A 66 -8.84 -15.30 -1.70
C ALA A 66 -9.83 -14.16 -1.42
N ALA A 67 -10.60 -14.24 -0.33
CA ALA A 67 -11.55 -13.19 0.07
C ALA A 67 -10.83 -11.90 0.52
N ASP A 68 -9.76 -12.03 1.31
CA ASP A 68 -8.95 -10.91 1.78
C ASP A 68 -8.22 -10.25 0.60
N PHE A 69 -7.65 -11.06 -0.29
CA PHE A 69 -6.97 -10.57 -1.49
C PHE A 69 -7.94 -9.81 -2.40
N ALA A 70 -9.14 -10.36 -2.64
CA ALA A 70 -10.15 -9.70 -3.46
C ALA A 70 -10.58 -8.35 -2.87
N ALA A 71 -10.76 -8.27 -1.54
CA ALA A 71 -11.09 -7.03 -0.86
C ALA A 71 -9.98 -5.97 -0.99
N LEU A 72 -8.72 -6.35 -0.76
CA LEU A 72 -7.57 -5.47 -0.92
C LEU A 72 -7.40 -4.99 -2.37
N ALA A 73 -7.53 -5.91 -3.33
CA ALA A 73 -7.42 -5.62 -4.76
C ALA A 73 -8.52 -4.67 -5.24
N ASP A 74 -9.76 -4.87 -4.77
CA ASP A 74 -10.89 -4.00 -5.10
C ASP A 74 -10.69 -2.59 -4.52
N LEU A 75 -10.30 -2.47 -3.25
CA LEU A 75 -9.97 -1.17 -2.65
C LEU A 75 -8.83 -0.47 -3.41
N ALA A 76 -7.75 -1.19 -3.75
CA ALA A 76 -6.64 -0.66 -4.54
C ALA A 76 -7.13 -0.14 -5.90
N ALA A 77 -7.91 -0.92 -6.64
CA ALA A 77 -8.48 -0.50 -7.91
C ALA A 77 -9.38 0.74 -7.77
N GLN A 78 -10.20 0.83 -6.71
CA GLN A 78 -11.05 1.99 -6.46
C GLN A 78 -10.25 3.27 -6.20
N THR A 79 -9.06 3.20 -5.59
CA THR A 79 -8.20 4.39 -5.38
C THR A 79 -7.80 5.05 -6.69
N THR A 80 -7.73 4.30 -7.80
CA THR A 80 -7.35 4.86 -9.11
C THR A 80 -8.37 5.86 -9.66
N ARG A 81 -9.60 5.87 -9.12
CA ARG A 81 -10.67 6.79 -9.51
C ARG A 81 -10.68 8.09 -8.72
N LEU A 82 -9.87 8.18 -7.66
CA LEU A 82 -9.81 9.38 -6.84
C LEU A 82 -9.12 10.53 -7.58
N PRO A 83 -9.53 11.78 -7.33
CA PRO A 83 -8.89 12.93 -7.93
C PRO A 83 -7.41 13.03 -7.51
N GLU A 84 -6.61 13.66 -8.35
CA GLU A 84 -5.28 14.09 -7.95
C GLU A 84 -5.40 15.24 -6.94
N THR A 85 -4.53 15.20 -5.93
CA THR A 85 -4.45 16.24 -4.89
C THR A 85 -3.67 17.47 -5.36
N GLY A 86 -2.88 17.34 -6.44
CA GLY A 86 -1.91 18.36 -6.87
C GLY A 86 -0.77 18.62 -5.87
N SER A 87 -0.69 17.83 -4.80
CA SER A 87 0.30 17.97 -3.74
C SER A 87 1.51 17.05 -3.98
N PHE A 88 2.59 17.30 -3.25
CA PHE A 88 3.77 16.43 -3.26
C PHE A 88 3.40 14.95 -3.04
N LEU A 89 3.87 14.07 -3.92
CA LEU A 89 3.58 12.62 -3.94
C LEU A 89 2.09 12.27 -4.03
N ASN A 90 1.27 13.19 -4.57
CA ASN A 90 -0.18 13.04 -4.63
C ASN A 90 -0.81 12.66 -3.27
N ALA A 91 -0.34 13.30 -2.20
CA ALA A 91 -0.66 12.92 -0.82
C ALA A 91 -1.96 13.53 -0.29
N TRP A 92 -2.88 12.66 0.13
CA TRP A 92 -4.04 12.99 0.94
C TRP A 92 -3.60 13.19 2.39
N ARG A 93 -3.66 14.42 2.90
CA ARG A 93 -3.07 14.80 4.19
C ARG A 93 -4.11 14.78 5.29
N VAL A 94 -4.05 13.82 6.20
CA VAL A 94 -4.90 13.80 7.38
C VAL A 94 -4.47 14.91 8.35
N GLN A 95 -5.45 15.60 8.94
CA GLN A 95 -5.18 16.66 9.91
C GLN A 95 -4.66 16.09 11.23
N HIS A 96 -3.51 16.63 11.67
CA HIS A 96 -2.88 16.33 12.96
C HIS A 96 -2.35 17.60 13.62
N ASP A 97 -2.20 17.57 14.95
CA ASP A 97 -1.64 18.67 15.73
C ASP A 97 -0.12 18.85 15.50
N ARG A 98 0.57 17.77 15.12
CA ARG A 98 2.02 17.76 14.86
C ARG A 98 2.31 17.73 13.36
N THR A 99 3.32 18.49 12.97
CA THR A 99 3.91 18.47 11.62
C THR A 99 4.85 17.27 11.45
N SER A 100 5.17 16.90 10.20
CA SER A 100 6.06 15.78 9.83
C SER A 100 5.54 14.36 10.07
N GLN A 101 4.39 14.04 9.46
CA GLN A 101 3.87 12.67 9.43
C GLN A 101 4.46 11.87 8.26
N GLN A 102 4.60 10.56 8.44
CA GLN A 102 4.96 9.63 7.38
C GLN A 102 3.95 9.65 6.23
N ILE A 103 4.40 9.29 5.03
CA ILE A 103 3.58 9.20 3.83
C ILE A 103 3.62 7.75 3.32
N ASP A 104 2.47 7.08 3.35
CA ASP A 104 2.27 5.81 2.67
C ASP A 104 1.97 6.11 1.20
N ARG A 105 2.81 5.62 0.28
CA ARG A 105 2.70 5.81 -1.18
C ARG A 105 2.12 4.55 -1.80
N LEU A 106 0.91 4.62 -2.35
CA LEU A 106 0.22 3.48 -2.94
C LEU A 106 0.33 3.54 -4.47
N PHE A 107 0.91 2.51 -5.07
CA PHE A 107 1.05 2.35 -6.51
C PHE A 107 0.13 1.26 -7.01
N VAL A 108 -0.78 1.61 -7.91
CA VAL A 108 -1.77 0.69 -8.47
C VAL A 108 -1.69 0.71 -10.00
N PRO A 109 -1.60 -0.46 -10.66
CA PRO A 109 -1.65 -0.53 -12.12
C PRO A 109 -2.93 0.04 -12.70
N THR A 110 -2.77 0.82 -13.77
CA THR A 110 -3.86 1.40 -14.55
C THR A 110 -4.09 0.60 -15.83
N SER A 111 -5.28 0.73 -16.41
CA SER A 111 -5.67 -0.05 -17.60
C SER A 111 -4.86 0.27 -18.86
N ASP A 112 -4.15 1.39 -18.87
CA ASP A 112 -3.22 1.81 -19.93
C ASP A 112 -1.80 1.27 -19.76
N GLY A 113 -1.55 0.42 -18.75
CA GLY A 113 -0.24 -0.17 -18.45
C GLY A 113 0.65 0.71 -17.57
N GLY A 114 0.17 1.89 -17.17
CA GLY A 114 0.82 2.77 -16.21
C GLY A 114 0.68 2.31 -14.76
N LEU A 115 1.21 3.14 -13.85
CA LEU A 115 0.96 3.07 -12.42
C LEU A 115 0.39 4.42 -11.99
N LYS A 116 -0.68 4.39 -11.19
CA LYS A 116 -1.16 5.58 -10.50
C LYS A 116 -0.65 5.58 -9.07
N GLU A 117 0.04 6.66 -8.69
CA GLU A 117 0.43 6.92 -7.31
C GLU A 117 -0.69 7.69 -6.59
N THR A 118 -1.19 7.15 -5.48
CA THR A 118 -2.07 7.84 -4.53
C THR A 118 -1.46 7.68 -3.15
N SER A 119 -1.19 8.77 -2.44
CA SER A 119 -0.50 8.68 -1.15
C SER A 119 -1.38 9.14 0.01
N VAL A 120 -1.11 8.65 1.21
CA VAL A 120 -1.76 9.11 2.45
C VAL A 120 -0.70 9.58 3.42
N GLN A 121 -0.80 10.84 3.85
CA GLN A 121 0.09 11.39 4.86
C GLN A 121 -0.59 11.36 6.24
N GLY A 122 0.07 10.70 7.19
CA GLY A 122 -0.39 10.64 8.57
C GLY A 122 -1.69 9.87 8.74
N TRP A 123 -1.83 8.70 8.12
CA TRP A 123 -3.01 7.87 8.37
C TRP A 123 -3.20 7.59 9.88
N HIS A 124 -4.45 7.54 10.33
CA HIS A 124 -4.83 7.21 11.71
C HIS A 124 -6.22 6.56 11.73
N PRO A 125 -6.47 5.55 12.58
CA PRO A 125 -7.76 4.85 12.62
C PRO A 125 -8.94 5.81 12.91
N ASP A 126 -8.77 6.73 13.86
CA ASP A 126 -9.85 7.62 14.32
C ASP A 126 -9.90 8.99 13.62
N LYS A 127 -8.93 9.34 12.76
CA LYS A 127 -8.88 10.67 12.14
C LYS A 127 -9.08 10.56 10.64
N LYS A 128 -10.10 11.24 10.14
CA LYS A 128 -10.43 11.30 8.71
C LYS A 128 -10.36 12.70 8.14
N LYS A 129 -10.56 13.75 8.94
CA LYS A 129 -10.51 15.12 8.47
C LYS A 129 -9.20 15.42 7.74
N LEU A 130 -9.28 15.97 6.54
CA LEU A 130 -8.12 16.40 5.77
C LEU A 130 -7.64 17.76 6.27
N LYS A 131 -6.33 18.00 6.13
CA LYS A 131 -5.74 19.31 6.41
C LYS A 131 -6.23 20.35 5.41
N ASP A 132 -6.25 19.97 4.13
CA ASP A 132 -6.72 20.76 3.01
C ASP A 132 -7.73 19.89 2.24
N ALA A 133 -8.86 20.47 1.83
CA ALA A 133 -9.85 19.73 1.05
C ALA A 133 -9.28 19.37 -0.34
N VAL A 134 -9.69 18.21 -0.86
CA VAL A 134 -9.29 17.73 -2.20
C VAL A 134 -10.56 17.56 -3.04
N ALA A 135 -10.75 18.41 -4.06
CA ALA A 135 -12.03 18.52 -4.75
C ALA A 135 -13.18 18.69 -3.73
N ASP A 136 -14.15 17.78 -3.73
CA ASP A 136 -15.31 17.82 -2.83
C ASP A 136 -15.09 17.05 -1.51
N TYR A 137 -13.87 16.57 -1.24
CA TYR A 137 -13.55 15.79 -0.05
C TYR A 137 -12.95 16.68 1.06
N GLU A 138 -13.66 16.79 2.18
CA GLU A 138 -13.14 17.37 3.43
C GLU A 138 -12.54 16.30 4.38
N GLU A 139 -12.88 15.04 4.13
CA GLU A 139 -12.39 13.88 4.86
C GLU A 139 -11.71 12.88 3.91
N LEU A 140 -10.78 12.08 4.44
CA LEU A 140 -10.11 11.02 3.72
C LEU A 140 -11.17 10.05 3.19
N PRO A 141 -11.22 9.80 1.87
CA PRO A 141 -12.17 8.87 1.28
C PRO A 141 -12.11 7.51 1.98
N SER A 142 -13.28 6.90 2.25
CA SER A 142 -13.35 5.62 2.98
C SER A 142 -12.47 4.54 2.35
N VAL A 143 -12.43 4.46 1.02
CA VAL A 143 -11.56 3.54 0.27
C VAL A 143 -10.08 3.70 0.64
N LEU A 144 -9.58 4.94 0.76
CA LEU A 144 -8.20 5.21 1.15
C LEU A 144 -7.98 4.95 2.63
N HIS A 145 -8.94 5.34 3.47
CA HIS A 145 -8.85 5.12 4.92
C HIS A 145 -8.78 3.63 5.26
N GLU A 146 -9.62 2.81 4.62
CA GLU A 146 -9.64 1.36 4.79
C GLU A 146 -8.37 0.71 4.24
N LEU A 147 -8.01 0.99 2.98
CA LEU A 147 -6.83 0.39 2.37
C LEU A 147 -5.54 0.74 3.12
N ALA A 148 -5.36 2.02 3.46
CA ALA A 148 -4.19 2.48 4.22
C ALA A 148 -4.11 1.82 5.59
N GLY A 149 -5.26 1.52 6.23
CA GLY A 149 -5.29 0.76 7.48
C GLY A 149 -4.88 -0.70 7.32
N TYR A 150 -5.43 -1.39 6.31
CA TYR A 150 -5.11 -2.80 6.08
C TYR A 150 -3.64 -3.03 5.71
N VAL A 151 -3.02 -2.13 4.95
CA VAL A 151 -1.60 -2.29 4.57
C VAL A 151 -0.65 -2.09 5.74
N GLN A 152 -1.07 -1.41 6.83
CA GLN A 152 -0.26 -1.34 8.05
C GLN A 152 -0.06 -2.70 8.70
N GLU A 153 -0.99 -3.64 8.52
CA GLU A 153 -0.87 -5.01 9.07
C GLU A 153 0.41 -5.71 8.53
N ALA A 154 0.86 -5.39 7.31
CA ALA A 154 2.10 -5.92 6.74
C ALA A 154 3.38 -5.46 7.48
N ARG A 155 3.28 -4.45 8.34
CA ARG A 155 4.37 -3.96 9.19
C ARG A 155 4.27 -4.45 10.63
N GLU A 156 3.28 -5.29 10.97
CA GLU A 156 3.16 -5.84 12.32
C GLU A 156 4.42 -6.62 12.72
N GLY A 157 5.03 -6.19 13.83
CA GLY A 157 6.28 -6.75 14.34
C GLY A 157 7.53 -6.45 13.50
N PHE A 158 7.44 -5.59 12.48
CA PHE A 158 8.60 -5.17 11.69
C PHE A 158 9.52 -4.26 12.49
N GLN A 159 10.83 -4.55 12.44
CA GLN A 159 11.88 -3.64 12.86
C GLN A 159 12.86 -3.46 11.70
N ARG A 160 13.21 -2.21 11.41
CA ARG A 160 14.16 -1.88 10.36
C ARG A 160 15.47 -2.65 10.56
N GLY A 161 15.99 -3.24 9.48
CA GLY A 161 17.18 -4.08 9.50
C GLY A 161 16.90 -5.58 9.67
N GLN A 162 15.65 -5.97 9.93
CA GLN A 162 15.22 -7.38 10.06
C GLN A 162 14.55 -7.91 8.79
N GLU A 163 14.84 -7.31 7.64
CA GLU A 163 14.35 -7.80 6.35
C GLU A 163 14.98 -9.16 6.05
N GLU A 164 14.15 -10.17 5.81
CA GLU A 164 14.56 -11.54 5.49
C GLU A 164 14.98 -11.67 4.02
N ASN A 165 14.38 -10.85 3.13
CA ASN A 165 14.65 -10.89 1.70
C ASN A 165 14.74 -9.49 1.07
N LYS A 166 15.87 -8.81 1.34
CA LYS A 166 16.16 -7.46 0.81
C LYS A 166 16.16 -7.42 -0.72
N ALA A 167 16.73 -8.44 -1.37
CA ALA A 167 16.82 -8.49 -2.82
C ALA A 167 15.43 -8.54 -3.48
N LEU A 168 14.47 -9.26 -2.88
CA LEU A 168 13.08 -9.26 -3.35
C LEU A 168 12.43 -7.89 -3.18
N ILE A 169 12.60 -7.25 -2.01
CA ILE A 169 12.06 -5.90 -1.76
C ILE A 169 12.57 -4.90 -2.79
N GLU A 170 13.88 -4.89 -3.06
CA GLU A 170 14.47 -3.98 -4.05
C GLU A 170 13.95 -4.25 -5.48
N LYS A 171 13.73 -5.52 -5.86
CA LYS A 171 13.08 -5.85 -7.13
C LYS A 171 11.66 -5.29 -7.21
N ILE A 172 10.90 -5.34 -6.11
CA ILE A 172 9.53 -4.82 -6.08
C ILE A 172 9.52 -3.29 -6.16
N LYS A 173 10.42 -2.60 -5.46
CA LYS A 173 10.58 -1.14 -5.57
C LYS A 173 10.91 -0.72 -7.00
N ALA A 174 11.81 -1.44 -7.66
CA ALA A 174 12.17 -1.18 -9.05
C ALA A 174 10.96 -1.28 -10.02
N LEU A 175 9.94 -2.10 -9.71
CA LEU A 175 8.72 -2.17 -10.52
C LEU A 175 7.92 -0.86 -10.53
N VAL A 176 8.08 -0.01 -9.51
CA VAL A 176 7.32 1.24 -9.35
C VAL A 176 8.15 2.50 -9.59
N ASP A 177 9.47 2.42 -9.41
CA ASP A 177 10.39 3.55 -9.63
C ASP A 177 10.59 3.93 -11.10
N GLU A 178 10.34 3.01 -12.06
CA GLU A 178 10.42 3.25 -13.51
C GLU A 178 9.50 4.38 -14.03
N THR A 179 8.66 4.95 -13.17
CA THR A 179 7.75 6.06 -13.49
C THR A 179 8.41 7.45 -13.33
N THR A 180 9.70 7.53 -13.00
CA THR A 180 10.40 8.79 -12.67
C THR A 180 11.56 9.17 -13.61
N ASN A 181 11.59 8.65 -14.84
CA ASN A 181 12.54 9.10 -15.88
C ASN A 181 11.83 9.54 -17.15
#